data_AF-A0A7V9ZGW3-F1
#
_entry.id   AF-A0A7V9ZGW3-F1
#
_cell.length_a   1.000
_cell.length_b   1.000
_cell.length_c   1.000
_cell.angle_alpha   90.00
_cell.angle_beta   90.00
_cell.angle_gamma   90.00
#
_symmetry.space_group_name_H-M   'P 1'
#
loop_
_entity.id
_entity.type
_entity.pdbx_description
1 polymer ?
#
loop_
_entity_poly.entity_id
_entity_poly.type
_entity_poly.pdbx_seq_one_letter_code
_entity_poly.pdbx_strand_id
1 'polypeptide(L)'
;MKTLAIRLEDDQHARLTILAKLSGVSVTDAIRTAIDTHLAKLAADKDISAKAESVLADIEREASEQRAAIASLFGDGNSSEASAKTTTATSRGRQGTKD
;
A
#
# COMPACT_ATOMS: atom_id res chain seq x y z
N MET A 1 -19.40 12.35 5.26
CA MET A 1 -19.80 11.30 6.22
C MET A 1 -20.24 10.06 5.44
N LYS A 2 -19.89 8.87 5.90
CA LYS A 2 -20.36 7.59 5.31
C LYS A 2 -21.31 6.93 6.31
N THR A 3 -22.38 6.33 5.81
CA THR A 3 -23.36 5.61 6.65
C THR A 3 -22.91 4.16 6.85
N LEU A 4 -23.07 3.65 8.07
CA LEU A 4 -22.77 2.26 8.43
C LEU A 4 -24.05 1.61 8.94
N ALA A 5 -24.44 0.47 8.37
CA ALA A 5 -25.49 -0.37 8.91
C ALA A 5 -24.85 -1.53 9.71
N ILE A 6 -25.19 -1.65 10.99
CA ILE A 6 -24.69 -2.71 11.87
C ILE A 6 -25.86 -3.48 12.47
N ARG A 7 -25.70 -4.80 12.58
CA ARG A 7 -26.60 -5.66 13.36
C ARG A 7 -26.01 -5.84 14.74
N LEU A 8 -26.85 -5.71 15.76
CA LEU A 8 -26.50 -5.95 17.15
C LEU A 8 -27.45 -7.03 17.67
N GLU A 9 -26.97 -7.83 18.61
CA GLU A 9 -27.83 -8.73 19.36
C GLU A 9 -28.80 -7.93 20.24
N ASP A 10 -29.98 -8.47 20.49
CA ASP A 10 -31.05 -7.78 21.23
C ASP A 10 -30.58 -7.28 22.60
N ASP A 11 -29.83 -8.13 23.32
CA ASP A 11 -29.26 -7.80 24.62
C ASP A 11 -28.24 -6.65 24.56
N GLN A 12 -27.43 -6.60 23.50
CA GLN A 12 -26.45 -5.52 23.31
C GLN A 12 -27.16 -4.20 23.00
N HIS A 13 -28.16 -4.24 22.11
CA HIS A 13 -28.95 -3.07 21.78
C HIS A 13 -29.72 -2.53 23.00
N ALA A 14 -30.31 -3.42 23.80
CA ALA A 14 -31.01 -3.04 25.03
C ALA A 14 -30.05 -2.36 26.04
N ARG A 15 -28.88 -2.97 26.27
CA ARG A 15 -27.87 -2.41 27.17
C ARG A 15 -27.37 -1.04 26.70
N LEU A 16 -27.06 -0.91 25.41
CA LEU A 16 -26.64 0.35 24.82
C LEU A 16 -27.71 1.43 24.96
N THR A 17 -28.97 1.09 24.71
CA THR A 17 -30.11 2.02 24.83
C THR A 17 -30.26 2.54 26.25
N ILE A 18 -30.16 1.67 27.26
CA ILE A 18 -30.24 2.05 28.66
C ILE A 18 -29.06 2.95 29.04
N LEU A 19 -27.83 2.56 28.69
CA LEU A 19 -26.64 3.34 29.01
C LEU A 19 -26.64 4.73 28.34
N ALA A 20 -27.10 4.82 27.09
CA ALA A 20 -27.23 6.09 26.39
C ALA A 20 -28.26 7.01 27.09
N LYS A 21 -29.42 6.46 27.48
CA LYS A 21 -30.43 7.20 28.25
C LYS A 21 -29.88 7.71 29.59
N LEU A 22 -29.17 6.86 30.34
CA LEU A 22 -28.59 7.22 31.63
C LEU A 22 -27.48 8.27 31.53
N SER A 23 -26.73 8.28 30.44
CA SER A 23 -25.67 9.27 30.18
C SER A 23 -26.18 10.53 29.47
N GLY A 24 -27.47 10.60 29.13
CA GLY A 24 -28.07 11.77 28.48
C GLY A 24 -27.61 11.99 27.04
N VAL A 25 -27.10 10.95 26.37
CA VAL A 25 -26.63 11.01 24.98
C VAL A 25 -27.50 10.16 24.05
N SER A 26 -27.43 10.43 22.75
CA SER A 26 -28.10 9.58 21.77
C SER A 26 -27.38 8.24 21.63
N VAL A 27 -28.11 7.18 21.26
CA VAL A 27 -27.52 5.86 20.95
C VAL A 27 -26.47 5.99 19.83
N THR A 28 -26.74 6.83 18.83
CA THR A 28 -25.81 7.09 17.73
C THR A 28 -24.50 7.73 18.22
N ASP A 29 -24.58 8.71 19.13
CA ASP A 29 -23.38 9.37 19.64
C ASP A 29 -22.59 8.46 20.58
N ALA A 30 -23.28 7.66 21.41
CA ALA A 30 -22.62 6.63 22.21
C ALA A 30 -21.82 5.64 21.33
N ILE A 31 -22.38 5.23 20.18
CA ILE A 31 -21.68 4.35 19.23
C ILE A 31 -20.46 5.07 18.62
N ARG A 32 -20.59 6.33 18.20
CA ARG A 32 -19.47 7.11 17.66
C ARG A 32 -18.34 7.22 18.67
N THR A 33 -18.64 7.63 19.90
CA THR A 33 -17.66 7.75 20.97
C THR A 33 -17.00 6.41 21.29
N ALA A 34 -17.76 5.31 21.28
CA ALA A 34 -17.21 3.97 21.49
C ALA A 34 -16.22 3.57 20.39
N ILE A 35 -16.53 3.87 19.13
CA ILE A 35 -15.63 3.64 17.99
C ILE A 35 -14.35 4.47 18.16
N ASP A 36 -14.47 5.78 18.41
CA ASP A 36 -13.30 6.66 18.56
C ASP A 36 -12.40 6.22 19.71
N THR A 37 -13.00 5.84 20.84
CA THR A 37 -12.27 5.33 22.01
C THR A 37 -11.56 4.02 21.69
N HIS A 38 -12.21 3.12 20.94
CA HIS A 38 -11.61 1.86 20.55
C HIS A 38 -10.46 2.06 19.56
N LEU A 39 -10.64 2.93 18.56
CA LEU A 39 -9.58 3.28 17.61
C LEU A 39 -8.38 3.92 18.30
N ALA A 40 -8.60 4.83 19.25
CA ALA A 40 -7.53 5.43 20.04
C ALA A 40 -6.74 4.38 20.85
N LYS A 41 -7.44 3.40 21.43
CA LYS A 41 -6.80 2.28 22.15
C LYS A 41 -5.97 1.41 21.21
N LEU A 42 -6.50 1.07 20.04
CA LEU A 42 -5.77 0.28 19.04
C LEU A 42 -4.55 1.04 18.50
N ALA A 43 -4.68 2.34 18.28
CA ALA A 43 -3.56 3.19 17.84
C ALA A 43 -2.45 3.30 18.89
N ALA A 44 -2.79 3.25 20.19
CA ALA A 44 -1.82 3.23 21.28
C ALA A 44 -1.21 1.85 21.55
N ASP A 45 -1.73 0.80 20.92
CA ASP A 45 -1.23 -0.57 21.08
C ASP A 45 0.11 -0.74 20.35
N LYS A 46 1.12 -1.19 21.09
CA LYS A 46 2.48 -1.40 20.57
C LYS A 46 2.54 -2.54 19.55
N ASP A 47 1.70 -3.56 19.71
CA ASP A 47 1.66 -4.69 18.79
C ASP A 47 1.05 -4.30 17.45
N ILE A 48 0.08 -3.38 17.47
CA ILE A 48 -0.50 -2.81 16.25
C ILE A 48 0.47 -1.83 15.59
N SER A 49 1.19 -1.05 16.38
CA SER A 49 2.23 -0.14 15.88
C SER A 49 3.34 -0.90 15.14
N ALA A 50 3.80 -2.04 15.68
CA ALA A 50 4.78 -2.91 15.01
C ALA A 50 4.26 -3.47 13.68
N LYS A 51 2.98 -3.82 13.61
CA LYS A 51 2.33 -4.25 12.35
C LYS A 51 2.20 -3.09 11.35
N ALA A 52 1.95 -1.87 11.83
CA ALA A 52 1.83 -0.69 10.99
C ALA A 52 3.14 -0.38 10.23
N GLU A 53 4.30 -0.56 10.86
CA GLU A 53 5.60 -0.41 10.19
C GLU A 53 5.78 -1.40 9.03
N SER A 54 5.38 -2.66 9.22
CA SER A 54 5.38 -3.66 8.15
C SER A 54 4.46 -3.27 7.00
N VAL A 55 3.24 -2.81 7.31
CA VAL A 55 2.28 -2.37 6.28
C VAL A 55 2.79 -1.15 5.51
N LEU A 56 3.45 -0.20 6.19
CA LEU A 56 4.09 0.94 5.54
C LEU A 56 5.21 0.52 4.59
N ALA A 57 6.05 -0.43 4.99
CA ALA A 57 7.12 -0.95 4.14
C ALA A 57 6.57 -1.63 2.87
N ASP A 58 5.48 -2.39 2.99
CA ASP A 58 4.82 -3.02 1.85
C ASP A 58 4.20 -1.98 0.89
N ILE A 59 3.53 -0.96 1.42
CA ILE A 59 2.97 0.14 0.61
C ILE A 59 4.08 0.88 -0.14
N GLU A 60 5.19 1.18 0.52
CA GLU A 60 6.30 1.90 -0.11
C GLU A 60 6.97 1.06 -1.20
N ARG A 61 7.13 -0.26 -0.99
CA ARG A 61 7.61 -1.17 -2.02
C ARG A 61 6.68 -1.15 -3.24
N GLU A 62 5.38 -1.34 -3.04
CA GLU A 62 4.40 -1.34 -4.12
C GLU A 62 4.36 0.00 -4.87
N ALA A 63 4.38 1.12 -4.12
CA ALA A 63 4.44 2.46 -4.71
C ALA A 63 5.74 2.68 -5.51
N SER A 64 6.88 2.16 -5.03
CA SER A 64 8.16 2.23 -5.74
C SER A 64 8.14 1.44 -7.05
N GLU A 65 7.55 0.24 -7.04
CA GLU A 65 7.41 -0.62 -8.22
C GLU A 65 6.48 0.01 -9.25
N GLN A 66 5.34 0.55 -8.81
CA GLN A 66 4.41 1.28 -9.67
C GLN A 66 5.07 2.52 -10.29
N ARG A 67 5.84 3.30 -9.50
CA ARG A 67 6.59 4.46 -10.01
C ARG A 67 7.67 4.06 -11.01
N ALA A 68 8.40 2.97 -10.75
CA ALA A 68 9.42 2.45 -11.67
C ALA A 68 8.82 1.98 -13.00
N ALA A 69 7.68 1.27 -12.95
CA ALA A 69 6.95 0.84 -14.15
C ALA A 69 6.46 2.05 -14.96
N ILE A 70 5.88 3.06 -14.32
CA ILE A 70 5.46 4.31 -14.97
C ILE A 70 6.68 5.04 -15.57
N ALA A 71 7.78 5.16 -14.84
CA ALA A 71 9.01 5.78 -15.35
C ALA A 71 9.58 5.04 -16.57
N SER A 72 9.49 3.71 -16.61
CA SER A 72 9.88 2.91 -17.78
C SER A 72 8.96 3.13 -18.98
N LEU A 73 7.66 3.40 -18.76
CA LEU A 73 6.70 3.65 -19.84
C LEU A 73 6.87 5.05 -20.46
N PHE A 74 7.33 6.03 -19.68
CA PHE A 74 7.52 7.43 -20.13
C PHE A 74 9.00 7.82 -20.32
N GLY A 75 9.94 6.93 -19.99
CA GLY A 75 11.38 7.18 -19.95
C GLY A 75 12.16 6.95 -21.25
N ASP A 76 11.55 6.35 -22.28
CA ASP A 76 12.21 6.17 -23.58
C ASP A 76 11.88 7.31 -24.55
N GLY A 77 12.34 8.52 -24.19
CA GLY A 77 12.09 9.73 -24.94
C GLY A 77 13.30 10.60 -25.30
N ASN A 78 14.42 10.58 -24.55
CA ASN A 78 15.64 11.26 -25.01
C ASN A 78 16.92 10.94 -24.21
N SER A 79 17.54 9.78 -24.48
CA SER A 79 19.00 9.62 -24.48
C SER A 79 19.39 8.36 -25.27
N SER A 80 19.38 8.48 -26.61
CA SER A 80 20.50 7.98 -27.43
C SER A 80 21.75 8.72 -26.94
N GLU A 81 22.95 8.19 -26.69
CA GLU A 81 23.82 7.22 -27.38
C GLU A 81 25.02 7.07 -26.41
N ALA A 82 25.56 5.91 -26.05
CA ALA A 82 26.68 5.30 -26.79
C ALA A 82 27.06 3.95 -26.16
N SER A 83 26.64 2.86 -26.79
CA SER A 83 27.46 1.64 -26.86
C SER A 83 27.16 0.92 -28.16
N ALA A 84 27.43 1.61 -29.27
CA ALA A 84 27.47 1.01 -30.59
C ALA A 84 28.89 1.15 -31.16
N LYS A 85 29.58 0.01 -31.20
CA LYS A 85 30.61 -0.40 -32.17
C LYS A 85 31.82 0.53 -32.44
N THR A 86 33.01 0.00 -32.10
CA THR A 86 34.25 0.13 -32.89
C THR A 86 34.75 -1.29 -33.15
N THR A 87 34.30 -1.93 -34.25
CA THR A 87 35.10 -2.28 -35.44
C THR A 87 36.39 -3.05 -35.10
N THR A 88 36.56 -4.30 -35.54
CA THR A 88 37.16 -4.55 -36.86
C THR A 88 36.72 -5.90 -37.44
N ALA A 89 35.96 -5.84 -38.53
CA ALA A 89 35.98 -6.87 -39.56
C ALA A 89 36.67 -6.26 -40.78
N THR A 90 37.68 -6.92 -41.36
CA THR A 90 37.90 -7.07 -42.82
C THR A 90 39.30 -7.62 -43.15
N SER A 91 39.30 -8.90 -43.55
CA SER A 91 40.01 -9.52 -44.67
C SER A 91 41.55 -9.44 -44.82
N ARG A 92 42.19 -10.61 -44.97
CA ARG A 92 42.89 -11.12 -46.19
C ARG A 92 44.01 -12.13 -45.83
N GLY A 93 44.06 -13.24 -46.57
CA GLY A 93 45.20 -14.16 -46.60
C GLY A 93 44.79 -15.60 -46.27
N ARG A 94 44.33 -16.45 -47.20
CA ARG A 94 45.05 -17.03 -48.37
C ARG A 94 46.28 -17.85 -47.94
N GLN A 95 46.08 -19.14 -47.64
CA GLN A 95 46.92 -20.29 -48.03
C GLN A 95 46.32 -21.54 -47.36
N GLY A 96 45.75 -22.49 -48.09
CA GLY A 96 46.47 -23.47 -48.94
C GLY A 96 46.43 -24.81 -48.16
N THR A 97 45.64 -25.80 -48.59
CA THR A 97 46.13 -27.01 -49.32
C THR A 97 47.23 -27.75 -48.56
N LYS A 98 47.23 -29.06 -48.34
CA LYS A 98 46.46 -30.23 -48.77
C LYS A 98 47.22 -31.44 -48.16
N ASP A 99 46.55 -32.59 -48.10
CA ASP A 99 47.09 -33.95 -47.88
C ASP A 99 47.38 -34.37 -46.42
#